data_AF-A0A522SL96-F1
#
_entry.id   AF-A0A522SL96-F1
#
_cell.length_a   1.000
_cell.length_b   1.000
_cell.length_c   1.000
_cell.angle_alpha   90.00
_cell.angle_beta   90.00
_cell.angle_gamma   90.00
#
_symmetry.space_group_name_H-M   'P 1'
#
loop_
_entity.id
_entity.type
_entity.pdbx_description
1 polymer ?
#
loop_
_entity_poly.entity_id
_entity_poly.type
_entity_poly.pdbx_seq_one_letter_code
_entity_poly.pdbx_strand_id
1 'polypeptide(L)'
;MKNDNQIQKDVMEELKWEPFLNSAEIGVAVRNGIVTLSGQVDSYYKKVSAVEAAKKVAGVKAVAEDIQVGVSSAHAKTDTEIAEAVLNALKWHTAVQEEKIKIK
;
A
#
# COMPACT_ATOMS: atom_id res chain seq x y z
N MET A 1 4.85 -9.74 -31.15
CA MET A 1 5.18 -8.90 -29.96
C MET A 1 3.87 -8.39 -29.38
N LYS A 2 3.69 -8.48 -28.07
CA LYS A 2 2.52 -7.88 -27.41
C LYS A 2 2.63 -6.36 -27.48
N ASN A 3 1.52 -5.68 -27.75
CA ASN A 3 1.45 -4.23 -27.64
C ASN A 3 1.20 -3.82 -26.17
N ASP A 4 1.39 -2.55 -25.86
CA ASP A 4 1.27 -2.05 -24.48
C ASP A 4 -0.12 -2.30 -23.88
N ASN A 5 -1.19 -2.17 -24.66
CA ASN A 5 -2.56 -2.44 -24.20
C ASN A 5 -2.75 -3.91 -23.81
N GLN A 6 -2.16 -4.84 -24.55
CA GLN A 6 -2.20 -6.26 -24.22
C GLN A 6 -1.39 -6.53 -22.95
N ILE A 7 -0.20 -5.95 -22.83
CA ILE A 7 0.62 -6.08 -21.61
C ILE A 7 -0.14 -5.53 -20.41
N GLN A 8 -0.79 -4.37 -20.54
CA GLN A 8 -1.60 -3.78 -19.48
C GLN A 8 -2.71 -4.72 -19.02
N LYS A 9 -3.46 -5.29 -19.98
CA LYS A 9 -4.53 -6.23 -19.69
C LYS A 9 -4.02 -7.48 -18.99
N ASP A 10 -2.91 -8.03 -19.47
CA ASP A 10 -2.30 -9.22 -18.89
C ASP A 10 -1.78 -8.96 -17.47
N VAL A 11 -1.18 -7.79 -17.21
CA VAL A 11 -0.78 -7.36 -15.85
C VAL A 11 -2.00 -7.21 -14.96
N MET A 12 -3.08 -6.61 -15.43
CA MET A 12 -4.32 -6.51 -14.65
C MET A 12 -4.93 -7.89 -14.35
N GLU A 13 -4.81 -8.85 -15.26
CA GLU A 13 -5.26 -10.22 -15.03
C GLU A 13 -4.36 -10.93 -14.03
N GLU A 14 -3.03 -10.80 -14.14
CA GLU A 14 -2.07 -11.38 -13.20
C GLU A 14 -2.28 -10.85 -11.76
N LEU A 15 -2.51 -9.53 -11.62
CA LEU A 15 -2.79 -8.93 -10.31
C LEU A 15 -4.09 -9.43 -9.67
N LYS A 16 -5.07 -9.88 -10.46
CA LYS A 16 -6.31 -10.49 -9.93
C LYS A 16 -6.09 -11.89 -9.37
N TRP A 17 -5.04 -12.59 -9.80
CA TRP A 17 -4.71 -13.91 -9.29
C TRP A 17 -3.98 -13.88 -7.94
N GLU A 18 -3.43 -12.73 -7.54
CA GLU A 18 -2.76 -12.56 -6.26
C GLU A 18 -3.79 -12.49 -5.11
N PRO A 19 -3.87 -13.51 -4.22
CA PRO A 19 -4.97 -13.64 -3.24
C PRO A 19 -5.06 -12.50 -2.23
N PHE A 20 -3.92 -11.84 -2.00
CA PHE A 20 -3.79 -10.76 -1.02
C PHE A 20 -3.92 -9.38 -1.65
N LEU A 21 -4.08 -9.28 -2.98
CA LEU A 21 -4.23 -8.01 -3.68
C LEU A 21 -5.68 -7.79 -4.08
N ASN A 22 -6.16 -6.58 -3.78
CA ASN A 22 -7.36 -6.07 -4.42
C ASN A 22 -6.93 -5.29 -5.66
N SER A 23 -7.13 -5.86 -6.85
CA SER A 23 -6.76 -5.23 -8.12
C SER A 23 -7.37 -3.82 -8.33
N ALA A 24 -8.45 -3.47 -7.62
CA ALA A 24 -9.04 -2.13 -7.67
C ALA A 24 -8.17 -1.04 -6.98
N GLU A 25 -7.23 -1.44 -6.12
CA GLU A 25 -6.34 -0.53 -5.38
C GLU A 25 -5.10 -0.12 -6.20
N ILE A 26 -4.82 -0.82 -7.30
CA ILE A 26 -3.61 -0.66 -8.10
C ILE A 26 -3.97 -0.27 -9.53
N GLY A 27 -3.62 0.96 -9.91
CA GLY A 27 -3.60 1.43 -11.29
C GLY A 27 -2.41 0.87 -12.06
N VAL A 28 -2.64 0.44 -13.30
CA VAL A 28 -1.62 -0.10 -14.20
C VAL A 28 -1.58 0.74 -15.46
N ALA A 29 -0.42 1.33 -15.77
CA ALA A 29 -0.15 1.99 -17.04
C ALA A 29 1.03 1.31 -17.74
N VAL A 30 1.02 1.24 -19.07
CA VAL A 30 2.12 0.64 -19.84
C VAL A 30 2.54 1.56 -20.97
N ARG A 31 3.85 1.75 -21.12
CA ARG A 31 4.44 2.52 -22.23
C ARG A 31 5.73 1.87 -22.70
N ASN A 32 5.79 1.45 -23.96
CA ASN A 32 6.91 0.77 -24.59
C ASN A 32 7.39 -0.50 -23.83
N GLY A 33 6.47 -1.22 -23.21
CA GLY A 33 6.76 -2.38 -22.35
C GLY A 33 7.25 -2.03 -20.94
N ILE A 34 7.26 -0.74 -20.56
CA ILE A 34 7.51 -0.31 -19.18
C ILE A 34 6.16 -0.20 -18.47
N VAL A 35 5.97 -0.98 -17.41
CA VAL A 35 4.75 -0.96 -16.59
C VAL A 35 4.95 0.02 -15.43
N THR A 36 3.99 0.90 -15.20
CA THR A 36 3.92 1.71 -13.99
C THR A 36 2.77 1.21 -13.14
N LEU A 37 3.07 0.83 -11.90
CA LEU A 37 2.07 0.48 -10.89
C LEU A 37 1.90 1.65 -9.93
N SER A 38 0.68 2.13 -9.77
CA SER A 38 0.35 3.28 -8.90
C SER A 38 -0.81 2.95 -7.99
N GLY A 39 -0.87 3.53 -6.79
CA GLY A 39 -2.02 3.35 -5.90
C GLY A 39 -1.62 3.32 -4.43
N GLN A 40 -2.53 2.86 -3.58
CA GLN A 40 -2.29 2.75 -2.15
C GLN A 40 -2.66 1.36 -1.65
N VAL A 41 -1.75 0.75 -0.90
CA VAL A 41 -1.97 -0.55 -0.26
C VAL A 41 -1.75 -0.44 1.25
N ASP A 42 -2.32 -1.37 2.02
CA ASP A 42 -2.25 -1.39 3.48
C ASP A 42 -1.01 -2.12 4.05
N SER A 43 -0.18 -2.71 3.19
CA SER A 43 0.97 -3.49 3.62
C SER A 43 2.09 -3.48 2.59
N TYR A 44 3.32 -3.44 3.09
CA TYR A 44 4.52 -3.58 2.26
C TYR A 44 4.54 -4.91 1.49
N TYR A 45 3.98 -5.98 2.06
CA TYR A 45 3.90 -7.27 1.37
C TYR A 45 3.07 -7.18 0.09
N LYS A 46 1.91 -6.50 0.14
CA LYS A 46 1.06 -6.27 -1.04
C LYS A 46 1.81 -5.49 -2.12
N LYS A 47 2.51 -4.42 -1.72
CA LYS A 47 3.34 -3.63 -2.61
C LYS A 47 4.36 -4.49 -3.39
N VAL A 48 5.11 -5.32 -2.67
CA VAL A 48 6.09 -6.24 -3.29
C VAL A 48 5.42 -7.30 -4.17
N SER A 49 4.34 -7.93 -3.69
CA SER A 49 3.58 -8.94 -4.45
C SER A 49 3.07 -8.38 -5.78
N ALA A 50 2.58 -7.13 -5.81
CA ALA A 50 2.12 -6.48 -7.04
C ALA A 50 3.25 -6.29 -8.07
N VAL A 51 4.42 -5.86 -7.60
CA VAL A 51 5.60 -5.68 -8.46
C VAL A 51 6.06 -7.03 -9.03
N GLU A 52 6.11 -8.06 -8.19
CA GLU A 52 6.52 -9.41 -8.63
C GLU A 52 5.52 -10.03 -9.60
N ALA A 53 4.21 -9.85 -9.37
CA ALA A 53 3.17 -10.26 -10.30
C ALA A 53 3.35 -9.58 -11.67
N ALA A 54 3.51 -8.26 -11.71
CA ALA A 54 3.71 -7.54 -12.97
C ALA A 54 4.96 -8.00 -13.74
N LYS A 55 6.06 -8.34 -13.04
CA LYS A 55 7.29 -8.85 -13.67
C LYS A 55 7.11 -10.21 -14.34
N LYS A 56 6.17 -11.05 -13.91
CA LYS A 56 5.91 -12.38 -14.50
C LYS A 56 5.27 -12.28 -15.90
N VAL A 57 4.66 -11.13 -16.23
CA VAL A 57 3.94 -10.96 -17.48
C VAL A 57 4.88 -10.84 -18.67
N ALA A 58 4.71 -11.76 -19.63
CA ALA A 58 5.49 -11.75 -20.86
C ALA A 58 5.32 -10.42 -21.63
N GLY A 59 6.44 -9.77 -21.97
CA GLY A 59 6.46 -8.49 -22.67
C GLY A 59 6.79 -7.29 -21.77
N VAL A 60 6.72 -7.46 -20.45
CA VAL A 60 7.21 -6.48 -19.48
C VAL A 60 8.73 -6.41 -19.54
N LYS A 61 9.27 -5.22 -19.76
CA LYS A 61 10.71 -4.95 -19.82
C LYS A 61 11.24 -4.34 -18.52
N ALA A 62 10.40 -3.54 -17.86
CA ALA A 62 10.69 -2.89 -16.60
C ALA A 62 9.39 -2.57 -15.86
N VAL A 63 9.47 -2.46 -14.55
CA VAL A 63 8.37 -2.02 -13.68
C VAL A 63 8.83 -0.80 -12.91
N ALA A 64 8.09 0.30 -13.06
CA ALA A 64 8.19 1.49 -12.23
C ALA A 64 7.12 1.40 -11.14
N GLU A 65 7.53 1.61 -9.90
CA GLU A 65 6.68 1.49 -8.72
C GLU A 65 6.39 2.86 -8.13
N ASP A 66 5.11 3.22 -8.11
CA ASP A 66 4.54 4.42 -7.47
C ASP A 66 3.41 4.03 -6.51
N ILE A 67 3.59 2.89 -5.82
CA ILE A 67 2.66 2.38 -4.82
C ILE A 67 3.04 2.95 -3.45
N GLN A 68 2.09 3.62 -2.81
CA GLN A 68 2.21 4.10 -1.44
C GLN A 68 1.70 3.03 -0.46
N VAL A 69 2.44 2.82 0.62
CA VAL A 69 2.01 1.96 1.72
C VAL A 69 1.40 2.87 2.78
N GLY A 70 0.09 2.78 2.96
CA GLY A 70 -0.64 3.55 3.96
C GLY A 70 -1.18 2.65 5.06
N VAL A 71 -1.67 3.27 6.13
CA VAL A 71 -2.49 2.57 7.12
C VAL A 71 -3.85 2.28 6.46
N SER A 72 -4.36 1.05 6.58
CA SER A 72 -5.69 0.73 6.06
C SER A 72 -6.72 1.67 6.68
N SER A 73 -7.77 2.03 5.95
CA SER A 73 -8.86 2.86 6.47
C SER A 73 -9.50 2.25 7.73
N ALA A 74 -9.51 0.91 7.84
CA ALA A 74 -9.99 0.19 9.02
C ALA A 74 -9.10 0.39 10.26
N HIS A 75 -7.83 0.73 10.08
CA HIS A 75 -6.87 0.99 11.16
C HIS A 75 -6.45 2.46 11.25
N ALA A 76 -7.02 3.32 10.40
CA ALA A 76 -6.75 4.74 10.44
C ALA A 76 -7.21 5.29 11.79
N LYS A 77 -6.28 5.92 12.50
CA LYS A 77 -6.55 6.65 13.73
C LYS A 77 -6.31 8.13 13.48
N THR A 78 -7.23 8.95 13.96
CA THR A 78 -7.03 10.39 13.99
C THR A 78 -5.94 10.74 15.00
N ASP A 79 -5.27 11.86 14.81
CA ASP A 79 -4.27 12.35 15.76
C ASP A 79 -4.87 12.53 17.17
N THR A 80 -6.16 12.89 17.26
CA THR A 80 -6.91 12.94 18.52
C THR A 80 -7.00 11.58 19.18
N GLU A 81 -7.41 10.53 18.45
CA GLU A 81 -7.49 9.17 19.01
C GLU A 81 -6.12 8.64 19.44
N ILE A 82 -5.06 8.97 18.70
CA ILE A 82 -3.68 8.60 19.05
C ILE A 82 -3.26 9.33 20.33
N ALA A 83 -3.51 10.64 20.43
CA ALA A 83 -3.20 11.42 21.62
C ALA A 83 -3.95 10.91 22.86
N GLU A 84 -5.24 10.56 22.72
CA GLU A 84 -6.04 9.95 23.78
C GLU A 84 -5.49 8.58 24.20
N ALA A 85 -5.11 7.72 23.24
CA ALA A 85 -4.52 6.43 23.52
C ALA A 85 -3.20 6.55 24.30
N VAL A 86 -2.34 7.50 23.91
CA VAL A 86 -1.07 7.78 24.60
C VAL A 86 -1.33 8.30 26.01
N LEU A 87 -2.26 9.26 26.17
CA LEU A 87 -2.62 9.79 27.49
C LEU A 87 -3.13 8.67 28.40
N ASN A 88 -4.06 7.86 27.92
CA ASN A 88 -4.59 6.73 28.67
C ASN A 88 -3.51 5.75 29.07
N ALA A 89 -2.62 5.35 28.14
CA ALA A 89 -1.52 4.44 28.43
C ALA A 89 -0.57 4.98 29.52
N LEU A 90 -0.28 6.29 29.51
CA LEU A 90 0.59 6.93 30.51
C LEU A 90 -0.04 7.01 31.90
N LYS A 91 -1.38 7.14 32.02
CA LYS A 91 -2.08 7.18 33.32
C LYS A 91 -1.94 5.88 34.12
N TRP A 92 -1.74 4.74 33.45
CA TRP A 92 -1.57 3.45 34.13
C TRP A 92 -0.25 3.34 34.91
N HIS A 93 0.71 4.25 34.67
CA HIS A 93 1.96 4.28 35.41
C HIS A 93 1.91 5.25 36.61
N THR A 94 2.01 4.68 37.81
CA THR A 94 1.96 5.40 39.10
C THR A 94 3.03 6.48 39.29
N ALA A 95 4.14 6.41 38.54
CA ALA A 95 5.22 7.39 38.57
C ALA A 95 4.94 8.64 37.71
N VAL A 96 3.88 8.62 36.89
CA VAL A 96 3.55 9.71 35.98
C VAL A 96 2.59 10.69 36.66
N GLN A 97 2.97 11.98 36.69
CA GLN A 97 2.11 13.06 37.18
C GLN A 97 1.22 13.55 36.04
N GLU A 98 -0.06 13.17 36.05
CA GLU A 98 -1.02 13.44 34.97
C GLU A 98 -1.08 14.92 34.58
N GLU A 99 -1.09 15.83 35.57
CA GLU A 99 -1.12 17.29 35.37
C GLU A 99 0.02 17.84 34.51
N LYS A 100 1.15 17.11 34.41
CA LYS A 100 2.35 17.54 33.69
C LYS A 100 2.42 16.99 32.27
N ILE A 101 1.50 16.12 31.87
CA ILE A 101 1.49 15.52 30.53
C ILE A 101 0.90 16.54 29.55
N LYS A 102 1.65 16.82 28.47
CA LYS A 102 1.15 17.54 27.29
C LYS A 102 1.57 16.76 26.05
N ILE A 103 0.59 16.41 25.22
CA ILE A 103 0.76 15.65 23.98
C ILE A 103 0.33 16.56 22.82
N LYS A 104 1.08 16.53 21.72
CA LYS A 104 0.81 17.28 20.49
C LYS A 104 0.94 16.33 19.31
#